data_AF-A0A412W0A4-F1
#
_entry.id   AF-A0A412W0A4-F1
#
_cell.length_a   1.000
_cell.length_b   1.000
_cell.length_c   1.000
_cell.angle_alpha   90.00
_cell.angle_beta   90.00
_cell.angle_gamma   90.00
#
_symmetry.space_group_name_H-M   'P 1'
#
loop_
_entity.id
_entity.type
_entity.pdbx_description
1 polymer ?
#
loop_
_entity_poly.entity_id
_entity_poly.type
_entity_poly.pdbx_seq_one_letter_code
_entity_poly.pdbx_strand_id
1 'polypeptide(L)'
;GLGGTIATKTEDLVRVFQEALTQEEIDILKSKITCSLQLDIVTDKQGNTLEITFRLRNYDPVMTKFDPDRLYQLEQNLKKVLKLNPSKADSSIKNMKYFLPISYKDLK
;
A
#
# COMPACT_ATOMS: atom_id res chain seq x y z
N GLY A 1 -4.83 5.67 -19.65
CA GLY A 1 -4.60 6.90 -18.86
C GLY A 1 -3.11 7.10 -18.69
N LEU A 2 -2.65 8.35 -18.50
CA LEU A 2 -1.24 8.77 -18.38
C LEU A 2 -0.50 8.22 -17.13
N GLY A 3 -1.01 7.16 -16.49
CA GLY A 3 -0.40 6.49 -15.35
C GLY A 3 0.55 5.39 -15.78
N GLY A 4 1.61 5.15 -15.00
CA GLY A 4 2.48 4.00 -15.17
C GLY A 4 1.76 2.71 -14.81
N THR A 5 2.41 1.58 -15.01
CA THR A 5 1.87 0.28 -14.61
C THR A 5 2.55 -0.21 -13.34
N ILE A 6 1.79 -0.91 -12.51
CA ILE A 6 2.29 -1.50 -11.27
C ILE A 6 2.67 -2.94 -11.60
N ALA A 7 3.96 -3.26 -11.49
CA ALA A 7 4.46 -4.61 -11.74
C ALA A 7 4.41 -5.49 -10.48
N THR A 8 4.20 -4.86 -9.32
CA THR A 8 4.09 -5.56 -8.03
C THR A 8 2.86 -6.45 -8.02
N LYS A 9 3.03 -7.70 -7.60
CA LYS A 9 1.90 -8.61 -7.41
C LYS A 9 1.13 -8.22 -6.15
N THR A 10 -0.19 -8.27 -6.22
CA THR A 10 -1.06 -8.03 -5.04
C THR A 10 -0.70 -8.94 -3.87
N GLU A 11 -0.33 -10.19 -4.13
CA GLU A 11 0.08 -11.17 -3.12
C GLU A 11 1.30 -10.73 -2.29
N ASP A 12 2.28 -10.07 -2.92
CA ASP A 12 3.47 -9.58 -2.20
C ASP A 12 3.10 -8.42 -1.27
N LEU A 13 2.18 -7.55 -1.68
CA LEU A 13 1.65 -6.46 -0.84
C LEU A 13 0.84 -7.00 0.33
N VAL A 14 -0.04 -7.97 0.07
CA VAL A 14 -0.84 -8.64 1.10
C VAL A 14 0.06 -9.33 2.12
N ARG A 15 1.11 -10.02 1.68
CA ARG A 15 2.07 -10.67 2.60
C ARG A 15 2.74 -9.65 3.52
N VAL A 16 3.30 -8.57 2.97
CA VAL A 16 3.97 -7.54 3.77
C VAL A 16 3.01 -6.89 4.77
N PHE A 17 1.77 -6.61 4.35
CA PHE A 17 0.76 -6.08 5.25
C PHE A 17 0.40 -7.08 6.35
N GLN A 18 0.21 -8.36 6.00
CA GLN A 18 -0.10 -9.42 6.94
C GLN A 18 1.03 -9.64 7.97
N GLU A 19 2.30 -9.54 7.57
CA GLU A 19 3.46 -9.63 8.46
C GLU A 19 3.52 -8.47 9.47
N ALA A 20 2.88 -7.34 9.18
CA ALA A 20 2.80 -6.20 10.11
C ALA A 20 1.68 -6.33 11.13
N LEU A 21 0.81 -7.34 11.02
CA LEU A 21 -0.36 -7.55 11.86
C LEU A 21 -0.14 -8.70 12.86
N THR A 22 -0.79 -8.63 14.01
CA THR A 22 -0.95 -9.79 14.89
C THR A 22 -2.05 -10.70 14.39
N GLN A 23 -2.10 -11.95 14.87
CA GLN A 23 -3.17 -12.89 14.50
C GLN A 23 -4.57 -12.36 14.88
N GLU A 24 -4.70 -11.73 16.05
CA GLU A 24 -5.95 -11.13 16.51
C GLU A 24 -6.41 -9.99 15.57
N GLU A 25 -5.48 -9.14 15.15
CA GLU A 25 -5.76 -8.07 14.19
C GLU A 25 -6.19 -8.62 12.82
N ILE A 26 -5.55 -9.68 12.34
CA ILE A 26 -5.93 -10.37 11.09
C ILE A 26 -7.36 -10.89 11.20
N ASP A 27 -7.73 -11.55 12.30
CA ASP A 27 -9.07 -12.10 12.49
C ASP A 27 -10.13 -11.00 12.55
N ILE A 28 -9.83 -9.88 13.21
CA ILE A 28 -10.69 -8.69 13.21
C ILE A 28 -10.88 -8.15 11.79
N LEU A 29 -9.81 -8.00 11.01
CA LEU A 29 -9.87 -7.44 9.66
C LEU A 29 -10.57 -8.37 8.66
N LYS A 30 -10.41 -9.69 8.80
CA LYS A 30 -11.14 -10.69 8.01
C LYS A 30 -12.66 -10.61 8.21
N SER A 31 -13.13 -10.17 9.37
CA SER A 31 -14.57 -9.90 9.57
C SER A 31 -15.09 -8.68 8.76
N LYS A 32 -14.19 -7.89 8.17
CA LYS A 32 -14.46 -6.66 7.41
C LYS A 32 -14.08 -6.82 5.93
N ILE A 33 -14.46 -7.92 5.29
CA ILE A 33 -14.08 -8.26 3.90
C ILE A 33 -14.39 -7.20 2.83
N THR A 34 -15.29 -6.25 3.09
CA THR A 34 -15.61 -5.13 2.18
C THR A 34 -14.68 -3.94 2.34
N CYS A 35 -13.72 -4.02 3.28
CA CYS A 35 -12.74 -2.98 3.57
C CYS A 35 -11.36 -3.33 2.97
N SER A 36 -10.56 -2.29 2.81
CA SER A 36 -9.20 -2.36 2.30
C SER A 36 -8.35 -1.26 2.91
N LEU A 37 -7.06 -1.53 3.03
CA LEU A 37 -6.06 -0.50 3.27
C LEU A 37 -5.70 0.13 1.93
N GLN A 38 -5.94 1.43 1.78
CA GLN A 38 -5.59 2.14 0.56
C GLN A 38 -4.22 2.80 0.69
N LEU A 39 -3.36 2.57 -0.30
CA LEU A 39 -2.04 3.17 -0.45
C LEU A 39 -2.06 4.21 -1.57
N ASP A 40 -1.68 5.44 -1.25
CA ASP A 40 -1.39 6.48 -2.22
C ASP A 40 0.13 6.58 -2.37
N ILE A 41 0.65 6.26 -3.55
CA ILE A 41 2.10 6.13 -3.77
C ILE A 41 2.56 7.22 -4.73
N VAL A 42 3.63 7.92 -4.36
CA VAL A 42 4.31 8.90 -5.21
C VAL A 42 5.66 8.34 -5.63
N THR A 43 5.95 8.37 -6.93
CA THR A 43 7.26 7.99 -7.47
C THR A 43 7.90 9.10 -8.25
N ASP A 44 9.22 9.01 -8.41
CA ASP A 44 9.93 9.75 -9.45
C ASP A 44 9.65 9.16 -10.86
N LYS A 45 10.24 9.77 -11.88
CA LYS A 45 10.17 9.34 -13.29
C LYS A 45 10.82 7.98 -13.57
N GLN A 46 11.70 7.50 -12.69
CA GLN A 46 12.40 6.22 -12.81
C GLN A 46 11.61 5.09 -12.15
N GLY A 47 10.52 5.41 -11.44
CA GLY A 47 9.70 4.44 -10.72
C GLY A 47 10.16 4.22 -9.28
N ASN A 48 11.13 4.99 -8.78
CA ASN A 48 11.55 4.91 -7.38
C ASN A 48 10.46 5.49 -6.49
N THR A 49 10.06 4.75 -5.46
CA THR A 49 9.05 5.19 -4.51
C THR A 49 9.62 6.28 -3.61
N LEU A 50 9.00 7.47 -3.63
CA LEU A 50 9.34 8.59 -2.76
C LEU A 50 8.53 8.53 -1.47
N GLU A 51 7.22 8.35 -1.61
CA GLU A 51 6.26 8.44 -0.51
C GLU A 51 5.17 7.37 -0.66
N ILE A 52 4.75 6.79 0.47
CA ILE A 52 3.52 6.01 0.59
C ILE A 52 2.67 6.66 1.68
N THR A 53 1.47 7.10 1.32
CA THR A 53 0.49 7.61 2.28
C THR A 53 -0.60 6.57 2.49
N PHE A 54 -0.79 6.16 3.75
CA PHE A 54 -1.87 5.25 4.15
C PHE A 54 -3.18 6.02 4.29
N ARG A 55 -4.18 5.69 3.47
CA ARG A 55 -5.53 6.23 3.63
C ARG A 55 -6.35 5.31 4.52
N LEU A 56 -6.39 5.70 5.79
CA LEU A 56 -7.12 4.99 6.83
C LEU A 56 -8.57 5.43 6.87
N ARG A 57 -9.49 4.48 7.00
CA ARG A 57 -10.88 4.80 7.33
C ARG A 57 -10.95 5.09 8.82
N ASN A 58 -11.66 6.16 9.20
CA ASN A 58 -11.78 6.56 10.61
C ASN A 58 -12.41 5.48 11.52
N TYR A 59 -13.08 4.49 10.94
CA TYR A 59 -13.68 3.37 11.66
C TYR A 59 -12.89 2.05 11.49
N ASP A 60 -11.70 2.09 10.90
CA ASP A 60 -10.88 0.89 10.74
C ASP A 60 -10.47 0.35 12.12
N PRO A 61 -10.85 -0.88 12.48
CA PRO A 61 -10.73 -1.39 13.84
C PRO A 61 -9.29 -1.67 14.28
N VAL A 62 -8.36 -1.76 13.33
CA VAL A 62 -6.94 -2.05 13.56
C VAL A 62 -6.06 -0.86 13.15
N MET A 63 -6.20 -0.37 11.91
CA MET A 63 -5.29 0.64 11.38
C MET A 63 -5.34 1.96 12.14
N THR A 64 -6.48 2.33 12.72
CA THR A 64 -6.60 3.56 13.54
C THR A 64 -5.82 3.48 14.85
N LYS A 65 -5.40 2.28 15.26
CA LYS A 65 -4.65 2.01 16.50
C LYS A 65 -3.18 1.70 16.26
N PHE A 66 -2.75 1.66 15.00
CA PHE A 66 -1.34 1.48 14.67
C PHE A 66 -0.53 2.67 15.19
N ASP A 67 0.48 2.40 16.00
CA ASP A 67 1.43 3.42 16.42
C ASP A 67 2.31 3.87 15.25
N PRO A 68 2.93 5.06 15.34
CA PRO A 68 3.77 5.62 14.28
C PRO A 68 4.93 4.72 13.86
N ASP A 69 5.52 3.96 14.79
CA ASP A 69 6.66 3.08 14.49
C ASP A 69 6.22 1.90 13.64
N ARG A 70 5.08 1.27 13.95
CA ARG A 70 4.50 0.21 13.12
C ARG A 70 4.14 0.70 11.71
N LEU A 71 3.56 1.89 11.59
CA LEU A 71 3.26 2.50 10.28
C LEU A 71 4.53 2.75 9.47
N TYR A 72 5.56 3.28 10.12
CA TYR A 72 6.85 3.51 9.48
C TYR A 72 7.48 2.20 8.99
N GLN A 73 7.51 1.15 9.82
CA GLN A 73 8.04 -0.15 9.41
C GLN A 73 7.26 -0.77 8.25
N LEU A 74 5.92 -0.69 8.30
CA LEU A 74 5.07 -1.14 7.20
C LEU A 74 5.38 -0.39 5.90
N GLU A 75 5.52 0.94 5.95
CA GLU A 75 5.92 1.75 4.80
C GLU A 75 7.26 1.28 4.22
N GLN A 76 8.29 1.10 5.06
CA GLN A 76 9.62 0.68 4.60
C GLN A 76 9.57 -0.71 3.97
N ASN A 77 8.80 -1.64 4.51
CA ASN A 77 8.67 -2.99 3.95
C ASN A 77 7.88 -2.99 2.64
N LEU A 78 6.84 -2.15 2.51
CA LEU A 78 6.12 -1.96 1.26
C LEU A 78 7.03 -1.37 0.17
N LYS A 79 7.86 -0.39 0.50
CA LYS A 79 8.85 0.20 -0.45
C LYS A 79 9.80 -0.84 -1.03
N LYS A 80 10.16 -1.90 -0.28
CA LYS A 80 11.06 -2.97 -0.76
C LYS A 80 10.41 -3.86 -1.81
N VAL A 81 9.10 -4.09 -1.72
CA VAL A 81 8.37 -4.98 -2.64
C VAL A 81 7.75 -4.22 -3.82
N LEU A 82 7.54 -2.90 -3.68
CA LEU A 82 6.98 -2.07 -4.73
C LEU A 82 7.92 -1.93 -5.93
N LYS A 83 7.53 -2.58 -7.01
CA LYS A 83 8.08 -2.46 -8.35
C LYS A 83 7.06 -1.74 -9.24
N LEU A 84 7.46 -0.56 -9.73
CA LEU A 84 6.64 0.33 -10.52
C LEU A 84 7.32 0.56 -11.86
N ASN A 85 6.57 0.39 -12.94
CA ASN A 85 7.04 0.65 -14.29
C ASN A 85 6.52 2.03 -14.70
N PRO A 86 7.35 3.08 -14.61
CA PRO A 86 6.95 4.39 -15.08
C PRO A 86 6.62 4.27 -16.58
N SER A 87 5.46 4.79 -16.99
CA SER A 87 5.19 4.94 -18.42
C SER A 87 6.13 6.02 -18.98
N LYS A 88 6.25 6.08 -20.31
CA LYS A 88 6.76 7.29 -20.99
C LYS A 88 5.73 8.41 -20.80
N ALA A 89 5.62 8.88 -19.57
CA ALA A 89 4.80 10.02 -19.19
C ALA A 89 5.39 11.28 -19.84
N ASP A 90 4.55 12.29 -20.02
CA ASP A 90 4.96 13.60 -20.51
C ASP A 90 6.21 14.08 -19.75
N SER A 91 7.21 14.59 -20.49
CA SER A 91 8.48 15.07 -19.93
C SER A 91 8.31 16.15 -18.84
N SER A 92 7.17 16.84 -18.81
CA SER A 92 6.81 17.82 -17.79
C SER A 92 6.38 17.21 -16.45
N ILE A 93 5.96 15.94 -16.40
CA ILE A 93 5.49 15.26 -15.18
C ILE A 93 6.69 14.88 -14.31
N LYS A 94 6.89 15.57 -13.18
CA LYS A 94 8.01 15.29 -12.27
C LYS A 94 7.82 14.00 -11.48
N ASN A 95 6.60 13.76 -10.98
CA ASN A 95 6.26 12.63 -10.13
C ASN A 95 5.00 11.92 -10.65
N MET A 96 4.94 10.60 -10.48
CA MET A 96 3.77 9.80 -10.82
C MET A 96 3.03 9.42 -9.54
N LYS A 97 1.70 9.32 -9.63
CA LYS A 97 0.84 8.89 -8.52
C LYS A 97 0.16 7.57 -8.86
N TYR A 98 0.15 6.66 -7.89
CA TYR A 98 -0.51 5.37 -7.97
C TYR A 98 -1.45 5.18 -6.78
N PHE A 99 -2.52 4.42 -7.01
CA PHE A 99 -3.50 4.07 -6.00
C PHE A 99 -3.57 2.55 -5.93
N LEU A 100 -3.26 1.99 -4.77
CA LEU A 100 -3.23 0.55 -4.54
C LEU A 100 -4.07 0.15 -3.32
N PRO A 101 -5.18 -0.58 -3.52
CA PRO A 101 -5.89 -1.19 -2.40
C PRO A 101 -5.26 -2.53 -2.03
N ILE A 102 -5.05 -2.77 -0.72
CA ILE A 102 -4.83 -4.09 -0.14
C ILE A 102 -6.15 -4.54 0.48
N SER A 103 -6.80 -5.53 -0.14
CA SER A 103 -8.09 -6.04 0.31
C SER A 103 -7.95 -6.90 1.56
N TYR A 104 -8.80 -6.67 2.57
CA TYR A 104 -8.78 -7.50 3.78
C TYR A 104 -9.31 -8.92 3.53
N LYS A 105 -10.05 -9.11 2.44
CA LYS A 105 -10.48 -10.44 1.99
C LYS A 105 -9.29 -11.34 1.63
N ASP A 106 -8.16 -10.76 1.24
CA ASP A 106 -7.00 -11.52 0.76
C ASP A 106 -6.03 -11.91 1.89
N LEU A 107 -6.28 -11.43 3.12
CA LEU A 107 -5.53 -11.84 4.31
C LEU A 107 -5.75 -13.32 4.60
N LYS A 108 -4.66 -14.05 4.84
CA LYS A 108 -4.65 -15.51 5.08
C LYS A 108 -4.79 -15.87 6.53
#